data_AF-A0A4Q2XPV4-F1
#
_entry.id   AF-A0A4Q2XPV4-F1
#
_cell.length_a   1.000
_cell.length_b   1.000
_cell.length_c   1.000
_cell.angle_alpha   90.00
_cell.angle_beta   90.00
_cell.angle_gamma   90.00
#
_symmetry.space_group_name_H-M   'P 1'
#
loop_
_entity.id
_entity.type
_entity.pdbx_description
1 polymer ?
#
loop_
_entity_poly.entity_id
_entity_poly.type
_entity_poly.pdbx_seq_one_letter_code
_entity_poly.pdbx_strand_id
1 'polypeptide(L)'
;MIDFSQLDKTIHEKGRLAIMTLLAARADWSFQDLKSELRMSDGNLITHLRTLFKAGYTTETKEMLGRPQTRYALSKAGRAAFTTYL
;
A
#
# COMPACT_ATOMS: atom_id res chain seq x y z
N MET A 1 -21.51 16.84 -15.88
CA MET A 1 -20.11 16.47 -16.24
C MET A 1 -19.52 15.81 -15.01
N ILE A 2 -18.88 14.65 -15.14
CA ILE A 2 -18.28 13.97 -13.97
C ILE A 2 -17.03 14.77 -13.56
N ASP A 3 -16.95 15.19 -12.29
CA ASP A 3 -15.80 15.91 -11.73
C ASP A 3 -14.79 14.93 -11.14
N PHE A 4 -13.62 14.82 -11.79
CA PHE A 4 -12.53 13.94 -11.37
C PHE A 4 -11.47 14.64 -10.50
N SER A 5 -11.65 15.92 -10.16
CA SER A 5 -10.69 16.69 -9.36
C SER A 5 -10.54 16.17 -7.92
N GLN A 6 -11.54 15.44 -7.43
CA GLN A 6 -11.60 14.84 -6.10
C GLN A 6 -10.80 13.53 -5.99
N LEU A 7 -10.33 12.96 -7.10
CA LEU A 7 -9.57 11.72 -7.07
C LEU A 7 -8.20 11.95 -6.42
N ASP A 8 -7.93 11.19 -5.36
CA ASP A 8 -6.59 11.12 -4.79
C ASP A 8 -5.63 10.52 -5.83
N LYS A 9 -4.80 11.39 -6.42
CA LYS A 9 -3.82 11.01 -7.46
C LYS A 9 -2.74 10.05 -6.94
N THR A 10 -2.52 10.03 -5.62
CA THR A 10 -1.67 9.04 -4.99
C THR A 10 -2.36 7.68 -5.03
N ILE A 11 -3.65 7.58 -4.75
CA ILE A 11 -4.34 6.27 -4.73
C ILE A 11 -4.69 5.78 -6.14
N HIS A 12 -5.09 6.68 -7.04
CA HIS A 12 -5.67 6.36 -8.36
C HIS A 12 -4.73 5.65 -9.35
N GLU A 13 -3.46 5.53 -9.04
CA GLU A 13 -2.56 4.74 -9.88
C GLU A 13 -2.74 3.25 -9.58
N LYS A 14 -2.89 2.44 -10.63
CA LYS A 14 -3.27 1.03 -10.57
C LYS A 14 -2.46 0.19 -9.57
N GLY A 15 -1.14 0.33 -9.56
CA GLY A 15 -0.28 -0.43 -8.66
C GLY A 15 -0.50 -0.07 -7.19
N ARG A 16 -0.57 1.22 -6.88
CA ARG A 16 -0.86 1.70 -5.52
C ARG A 16 -2.26 1.32 -5.05
N LEU A 17 -3.26 1.41 -5.92
CA LEU A 17 -4.62 0.96 -5.61
C LEU A 17 -4.66 -0.53 -5.26
N ALA A 18 -3.98 -1.37 -6.04
CA ALA A 18 -3.90 -2.80 -5.78
C ALA A 18 -3.20 -3.13 -4.45
N ILE A 19 -2.09 -2.45 -4.14
CA ILE A 19 -1.40 -2.58 -2.85
C ILE A 19 -2.33 -2.19 -1.69
N MET A 20 -2.97 -1.02 -1.78
CA MET A 20 -3.87 -0.54 -0.72
C MET A 20 -5.06 -1.48 -0.51
N THR A 21 -5.58 -2.07 -1.59
CA THR A 21 -6.65 -3.09 -1.53
C THR A 21 -6.21 -4.32 -0.73
N LEU A 22 -5.02 -4.87 -1.00
CA LEU A 22 -4.51 -6.02 -0.24
C LEU A 22 -4.25 -5.65 1.23
N LEU A 23 -3.64 -4.50 1.48
CA LEU A 23 -3.37 -4.02 2.84
C LEU A 23 -4.65 -3.69 3.63
N ALA A 24 -5.78 -3.44 2.96
CA ALA A 24 -7.08 -3.29 3.61
C ALA A 24 -7.65 -4.63 4.10
N ALA A 25 -7.36 -5.73 3.40
CA ALA A 25 -7.95 -7.05 3.63
C ALA A 25 -7.42 -7.78 4.88
N ARG A 26 -6.20 -7.45 5.36
CA ARG A 26 -5.62 -8.03 6.59
C ARG A 26 -4.78 -7.00 7.35
N ALA A 27 -4.31 -7.38 8.55
CA ALA A 27 -3.58 -6.46 9.44
C ALA A 27 -2.29 -5.93 8.82
N ASP A 28 -1.48 -6.81 8.24
CA ASP A 28 -0.23 -6.47 7.57
C ASP A 28 0.14 -7.51 6.49
N TRP A 29 1.15 -7.19 5.68
CA TRP A 29 1.73 -8.11 4.70
C TRP A 29 3.25 -8.06 4.71
N SER A 30 3.91 -9.20 4.47
CA SER A 30 5.34 -9.20 4.12
C SER A 30 5.56 -8.63 2.72
N PHE A 31 6.77 -8.13 2.42
CA PHE A 31 7.12 -7.71 1.06
C PHE A 31 6.91 -8.82 0.02
N GLN A 32 7.29 -10.06 0.37
CA GLN A 32 7.25 -11.17 -0.58
C GLN A 32 5.83 -11.65 -0.86
N ASP A 33 4.95 -11.58 0.13
CA ASP A 33 3.54 -11.89 -0.08
C ASP A 33 2.90 -10.86 -1.04
N LEU A 34 3.15 -9.56 -0.81
CA LEU A 34 2.66 -8.50 -1.70
C LEU A 34 3.19 -8.69 -3.13
N LYS A 35 4.49 -8.98 -3.26
CA LYS A 35 5.11 -9.24 -4.56
C LYS A 35 4.47 -10.41 -5.30
N SER A 36 4.26 -11.52 -4.59
CA SER A 36 3.66 -12.74 -5.16
C SER A 36 2.22 -12.49 -5.58
N GLU A 37 1.41 -11.88 -4.72
CA GLU A 37 -0.01 -11.65 -4.96
C GLU A 37 -0.23 -10.66 -6.12
N LEU A 38 0.56 -9.57 -6.15
CA LEU A 38 0.44 -8.53 -7.15
C LEU A 38 1.20 -8.82 -8.45
N ARG A 39 2.01 -9.88 -8.46
CA ARG A 39 2.91 -10.26 -9.58
C ARG A 39 3.79 -9.09 -10.04
N MET A 40 4.25 -8.28 -9.10
CA MET A 40 5.10 -7.12 -9.37
C MET A 40 6.59 -7.50 -9.33
N SER A 41 7.41 -6.76 -10.07
CA SER A 41 8.85 -6.76 -9.84
C SER A 41 9.19 -6.01 -8.55
N ASP A 42 10.37 -6.29 -7.97
CA ASP A 42 10.82 -5.65 -6.74
C ASP A 42 10.88 -4.13 -6.89
N GLY A 43 11.45 -3.65 -7.99
CA GLY A 43 11.55 -2.22 -8.27
C GLY A 43 10.19 -1.52 -8.37
N ASN A 44 9.20 -2.19 -8.96
CA ASN A 44 7.86 -1.64 -9.06
C ASN A 44 7.18 -1.55 -7.68
N LEU A 45 7.21 -2.65 -6.93
CA LEU A 45 6.60 -2.71 -5.59
C LEU A 45 7.28 -1.72 -4.62
N ILE A 46 8.61 -1.63 -4.61
CA ILE A 46 9.37 -0.67 -3.80
C ILE A 46 8.97 0.77 -4.15
N THR A 47 8.84 1.09 -5.44
CA THR A 47 8.49 2.45 -5.88
C THR A 47 7.09 2.85 -5.42
N HIS A 48 6.12 1.94 -5.51
CA HIS A 48 4.77 2.18 -5.03
C HIS A 48 4.69 2.28 -3.52
N LEU A 49 5.28 1.33 -2.77
CA LEU A 49 5.31 1.35 -1.31
C LEU A 49 5.98 2.61 -0.77
N ARG A 50 7.10 3.03 -1.36
CA ARG A 50 7.78 4.28 -0.98
C ARG A 50 6.89 5.50 -1.19
N THR A 51 6.14 5.54 -2.29
CA THR A 51 5.20 6.63 -2.57
C THR A 51 4.07 6.66 -1.54
N LEU A 52 3.46 5.51 -1.27
CA LEU A 52 2.39 5.38 -0.27
C LEU A 52 2.88 5.70 1.15
N PHE A 53 4.09 5.29 1.50
CA PHE A 53 4.72 5.60 2.78
C PHE A 53 4.97 7.10 2.94
N LYS A 54 5.53 7.75 1.91
CA LYS A 54 5.73 9.22 1.90
C LYS A 54 4.43 10.00 2.00
N ALA A 55 3.34 9.49 1.43
CA ALA A 55 1.99 10.05 1.59
C ALA A 55 1.36 9.78 2.96
N GLY A 56 2.03 9.00 3.83
CA GLY A 56 1.52 8.62 5.14
C GLY A 56 0.42 7.56 5.10
N TYR A 57 0.22 6.88 3.97
CA TYR A 57 -0.86 5.89 3.78
C TYR A 57 -0.49 4.49 4.22
N THR A 58 0.80 4.18 4.30
CA THR A 58 1.29 2.89 4.77
C THR A 58 2.31 3.06 5.89
N THR A 59 2.40 2.05 6.75
CA THR A 59 3.43 1.92 7.77
C THR A 59 4.30 0.71 7.47
N GLU A 60 5.56 0.77 7.86
CA GLU A 60 6.48 -0.37 7.83
C GLU A 60 6.92 -0.75 9.23
N THR A 61 7.04 -2.04 9.51
CA THR A 61 7.53 -2.55 10.79
C THR A 61 8.54 -3.66 10.52
N LYS A 62 9.72 -3.56 11.12
CA LYS A 62 10.73 -4.61 11.04
C LYS A 62 10.48 -5.62 12.15
N GLU A 63 10.10 -6.82 11.77
CA GLU A 63 9.99 -7.96 12.66
C GLU A 63 11.35 -8.66 12.73
N MET A 64 11.90 -8.79 13.95
CA MET A 64 13.21 -9.40 14.21
C MET A 64 13.11 -10.79 14.84
N LEU A 65 11.90 -11.31 15.01
CA LEU A 65 11.66 -12.67 15.50
C LEU A 65 11.89 -13.65 14.36
N GLY A 66 13.03 -14.34 14.36
CA GLY A 66 13.42 -15.28 13.32
C GLY A 66 14.12 -14.58 12.16
N ARG A 67 13.71 -14.85 10.92
CA ARG A 67 14.29 -14.18 9.73
C ARG A 67 13.79 -12.73 9.70
N PRO A 68 14.69 -11.73 9.76
CA PRO A 68 14.27 -10.33 9.70
C PRO A 68 13.43 -10.05 8.46
N GLN A 69 12.21 -9.56 8.68
CA GLN A 69 11.29 -9.21 7.60
C GLN A 69 10.62 -7.86 7.86
N THR A 70 10.43 -7.09 6.80
CA THR A 70 9.62 -5.87 6.85
C THR A 70 8.18 -6.24 6.54
N ARG A 71 7.27 -5.82 7.41
CA ARG A 71 5.82 -5.93 7.23
C ARG A 71 5.24 -4.56 6.92
N TYR A 72 4.24 -4.52 6.06
CA TYR A 72 3.56 -3.33 5.60
C TYR A 72 2.09 -3.38 6.00
N ALA A 73 1.54 -2.27 6.45
CA ALA A 73 0.13 -2.14 6.80
C ALA A 73 -0.40 -0.79 6.32
N LEU A 74 -1.73 -0.66 6.18
CA LEU A 74 -2.33 0.67 6.06
C LEU A 74 -2.19 1.42 7.39
N SER A 75 -1.79 2.68 7.31
CA SER A 75 -1.89 3.59 8.45
C SER A 75 -3.35 3.93 8.73
N LYS A 76 -3.64 4.58 9.87
CA LYS A 76 -4.97 5.12 10.15
C LYS A 76 -5.43 6.11 9.07
N ALA A 77 -4.52 6.99 8.62
CA ALA A 77 -4.79 7.95 7.56
C ALA A 77 -5.01 7.25 6.21
N GLY A 78 -4.21 6.23 5.90
CA GLY A 78 -4.35 5.43 4.68
C GLY A 78 -5.67 4.66 4.62
N ARG A 79 -6.13 4.08 5.73
CA ARG A 79 -7.46 3.44 5.80
C ARG A 79 -8.58 4.44 5.55
N ALA A 80 -8.51 5.62 6.17
CA ALA A 80 -9.51 6.67 5.94
C ALA A 80 -9.51 7.15 4.49
N ALA A 81 -8.33 7.48 3.94
CA ALA A 81 -8.19 7.94 2.56
C ALA A 81 -8.67 6.88 1.54
N PHE A 82 -8.33 5.61 1.76
CA PHE A 82 -8.79 4.51 0.90
C PHE A 82 -10.31 4.32 0.96
N THR A 83 -10.91 4.45 2.15
CA THR A 83 -12.37 4.35 2.32
C THR A 83 -13.10 5.48 1.61
N THR A 84 -12.57 6.71 1.63
CA THR A 84 -13.13 7.85 0.90
C THR A 84 -12.94 7.72 -0.61
N TYR A 85 -11.91 7.00 -1.05
CA TYR A 85 -11.58 6.85 -2.46
C TYR A 85 -12.48 5.84 -3.20
N LEU A 86 -12.97 4.80 -2.51
CA LEU A 86 -13.91 3.81 -3.03
C LEU A 86 -15.35 4.33 -3.05
#